data_AF-A0A932IJC3-F1
#
_entry.id   AF-A0A932IJC3-F1
#
_cell.length_a   1.000
_cell.length_b   1.000
_cell.length_c   1.000
_cell.angle_alpha   90.00
_cell.angle_beta   90.00
_cell.angle_gamma   90.00
#
_symmetry.space_group_name_H-M   'P 1'
#
loop_
_entity.id
_entity.type
_entity.pdbx_description
1 polymer ?
#
loop_
_entity_poly.entity_id
_entity_poly.type
_entity_poly.pdbx_seq_one_letter_code
_entity_poly.pdbx_strand_id
1 'polypeptide(L)'
;MPLDRPIALSVAAALSSIPSPLCAGQGWRPNCWIGITKNLLIRLVLFSVLVVLAGCGDVEAPPKLRVLELTGSPRERGLQHGRALSSEIKSFYTTMLGTSLLPYLNREQPDISAFLKSYDGKDHPEYANGQFSYRLLLESALELEKSIPADLVAEMKGVAEGAEVPYEHVLLLNTFVDSVLGARAVTLYLRQTQSPVITWLEVQGPPGAASETTLAADGVDNDGDGITDEKLEQRLNYAAQPTASLVEVPVNSKFRFLITDSSGLDPNSVRVQLAVAGKSRVFKSGAPQLEIKPFILGSGQPSPEDLEVIFTPPEFLPAASVVTLGFQASDAKLVLEPPPAKARTMRLEQITLTTQGHGKPGYLVRNLGASDGTTQPPSMAFALRGSATADGKPLL
;
A
#
# COMPACT_ATOMS: atom_id res chain seq x y z
N MET A 1 40.22 13.53 24.80
CA MET A 1 39.66 14.87 25.09
C MET A 1 38.27 14.68 25.69
N PRO A 2 38.07 14.86 27.00
CA PRO A 2 36.75 14.75 27.59
C PRO A 2 36.10 16.13 27.64
N LEU A 3 34.86 16.22 27.17
CA LEU A 3 34.00 17.38 27.37
C LEU A 3 32.97 17.02 28.43
N ASP A 4 33.25 17.48 29.64
CA ASP A 4 32.27 17.71 30.69
C ASP A 4 31.20 18.68 30.19
N ARG A 5 29.91 18.37 30.41
CA ARG A 5 28.87 19.32 30.83
C ARG A 5 27.64 18.59 31.42
N PRO A 6 26.86 19.25 32.29
CA PRO A 6 26.24 18.61 33.44
C PRO A 6 24.73 18.37 33.34
N ILE A 7 24.31 17.31 34.05
CA ILE A 7 23.16 17.14 34.95
C ILE A 7 21.98 18.13 34.74
N ALA A 8 20.92 17.64 34.11
CA ALA A 8 19.58 18.22 34.19
C ALA A 8 18.82 17.63 35.38
N LEU A 9 18.37 18.51 36.28
CA LEU A 9 17.56 18.18 37.44
C LEU A 9 16.17 17.67 37.03
N SER A 10 15.78 16.57 37.68
CA SER A 10 14.43 16.05 37.78
C SER A 10 13.51 17.02 38.53
N VAL A 11 12.35 17.34 37.96
CA VAL A 11 11.21 17.90 38.69
C VAL A 11 10.03 16.96 38.47
N ALA A 12 9.91 16.00 39.38
CA ALA A 12 8.72 15.19 39.60
C ALA A 12 8.32 15.33 41.07
N ALA A 13 7.28 16.13 41.33
CA ALA A 13 6.46 16.23 42.55
C ALA A 13 5.65 17.54 42.41
N ALA A 14 4.37 17.69 42.76
CA ALA A 14 3.42 16.84 43.47
C ALA A 14 2.00 17.31 43.09
N LEU A 15 1.14 16.40 42.65
CA LEU A 15 -0.31 16.59 42.60
C LEU A 15 -0.93 15.73 43.69
N SER A 16 -0.90 16.22 44.92
CA SER A 16 -1.62 15.62 46.05
C SER A 16 -1.70 16.60 47.22
N SER A 17 -2.80 17.33 47.32
CA SER A 17 -3.47 17.74 48.58
C SER A 17 -4.30 19.00 48.34
N ILE A 18 -5.56 18.83 47.93
CA ILE A 18 -6.58 19.85 48.15
C ILE A 18 -7.03 19.67 49.61
N PRO A 19 -6.85 20.66 50.51
CA PRO A 19 -7.40 20.56 51.84
C PRO A 19 -8.91 20.83 51.78
N SER A 20 -9.69 19.86 52.24
CA SER A 20 -11.09 20.04 52.61
C SER A 20 -11.21 21.11 53.70
N PRO A 21 -12.08 22.12 53.59
CA PRO A 21 -12.33 23.01 54.70
C PRO A 21 -13.15 22.27 55.77
N LEU A 22 -12.51 22.04 56.91
CA LEU A 22 -13.14 21.65 58.16
C LEU A 22 -14.14 22.72 58.59
N CYS A 23 -15.42 22.35 58.60
CA CYS A 23 -16.45 23.02 59.36
C CYS A 23 -16.26 22.70 60.86
N ALA A 24 -15.96 23.70 61.68
CA ALA A 24 -16.26 23.68 63.11
C ALA A 24 -16.25 25.10 63.70
N GLY A 25 -17.38 25.49 64.30
CA GLY A 25 -17.37 26.31 65.52
C GLY A 25 -17.56 27.83 65.40
N GLN A 26 -18.81 28.24 65.69
CA GLN A 26 -19.19 29.48 66.39
C GLN A 26 -19.13 30.83 65.65
N GLY A 27 -20.31 31.46 65.53
CA GLY A 27 -20.45 32.92 65.36
C GLY A 27 -21.08 33.38 64.05
N TRP A 28 -22.28 32.89 63.72
CA TRP A 28 -23.06 33.37 62.57
C TRP A 28 -23.50 34.83 62.79
N ARG A 29 -22.90 35.78 62.06
CA ARG A 29 -23.48 37.10 61.79
C ARG A 29 -23.93 37.13 60.32
N PRO A 30 -25.23 37.05 60.01
CA PRO A 30 -25.69 37.29 58.65
C PRO A 30 -25.70 38.81 58.42
N ASN A 31 -25.42 39.24 57.19
CA ASN A 31 -25.63 40.62 56.68
C ASN A 31 -24.42 41.57 56.57
N CYS A 32 -23.26 41.11 56.08
CA CYS A 32 -22.24 42.07 55.57
C CYS A 32 -21.54 41.72 54.25
N TRP A 33 -21.91 40.63 53.56
CA TRP A 33 -21.18 40.18 52.36
C TRP A 33 -22.01 40.07 51.07
N ILE A 34 -23.19 40.71 51.03
CA ILE A 34 -24.09 40.66 49.86
C ILE A 34 -23.91 41.87 48.91
N GLY A 35 -23.14 42.88 49.30
CA GLY A 35 -23.02 44.12 48.51
C GLY A 35 -21.93 44.16 47.43
N ILE A 36 -20.84 43.39 47.58
CA ILE A 36 -19.63 43.56 46.72
C ILE A 36 -19.48 42.43 45.68
N THR A 37 -20.08 41.25 45.90
CA THR A 37 -19.89 40.07 45.05
C THR A 37 -20.71 40.10 43.75
N LYS A 38 -21.89 40.72 43.74
CA LYS A 38 -22.72 40.82 42.52
C LYS A 38 -22.08 41.70 41.44
N ASN A 39 -21.51 42.84 41.80
CA ASN A 39 -20.90 43.77 40.84
C ASN A 39 -19.59 43.22 40.25
N LEU A 40 -18.81 42.45 41.01
CA LEU A 40 -17.59 41.81 40.52
C LEU A 40 -17.91 40.67 39.55
N LEU A 41 -18.90 39.84 39.87
CA LEU A 41 -19.33 38.73 39.02
C LEU A 41 -19.92 39.25 37.70
N ILE A 42 -20.76 40.30 37.77
CA ILE A 42 -21.32 40.95 36.58
C ILE A 42 -20.21 41.54 35.71
N ARG A 43 -19.17 42.16 36.29
CA ARG A 43 -18.03 42.68 35.53
C ARG A 43 -17.17 41.59 34.89
N LEU A 44 -16.96 40.46 35.57
CA LEU A 44 -16.23 39.30 35.02
C LEU A 44 -16.98 38.63 33.86
N VAL A 45 -18.31 38.49 33.99
CA VAL A 45 -19.17 37.97 32.92
C VAL A 45 -19.21 38.94 31.74
N LEU A 46 -19.38 40.24 31.98
CA LEU A 46 -19.34 41.25 30.92
C LEU A 46 -17.99 41.30 30.21
N PHE A 47 -16.88 41.18 30.94
CA PHE A 47 -15.54 41.12 30.35
C PHE A 47 -15.34 39.87 29.50
N SER A 48 -15.82 38.71 29.97
CA SER A 48 -15.75 37.44 29.22
C SER A 48 -16.59 37.50 27.94
N VAL A 49 -17.80 38.07 28.02
CA VAL A 49 -18.66 38.29 26.86
C VAL A 49 -18.05 39.29 25.88
N LEU A 50 -17.40 40.37 26.37
CA LEU A 50 -16.70 41.32 25.50
C LEU A 50 -15.50 40.68 24.78
N VAL A 51 -14.75 39.79 25.44
CA VAL A 51 -13.63 39.08 24.83
C VAL A 51 -14.12 38.08 23.77
N VAL A 52 -15.24 37.40 24.00
CA VAL A 52 -15.84 36.48 23.02
C VAL A 52 -16.44 37.25 21.82
N LEU A 53 -17.08 38.39 22.06
CA LEU A 53 -17.65 39.23 20.99
C LEU A 53 -16.59 39.98 20.19
N ALA A 54 -15.43 40.30 20.78
CA ALA A 54 -14.31 40.92 20.07
C ALA A 54 -13.44 39.88 19.30
N GLY A 55 -13.66 38.58 19.50
CA GLY A 55 -12.86 37.51 18.89
C GLY A 55 -13.37 36.98 17.55
N CYS A 56 -14.55 37.41 17.07
CA CYS A 56 -15.10 36.99 15.77
C CYS A 56 -14.74 38.00 14.66
N GLY A 57 -13.45 38.31 14.52
CA GLY A 57 -12.96 38.87 13.26
C GLY A 57 -12.92 37.77 12.22
N ASP A 58 -13.34 38.06 10.99
CA ASP A 58 -13.17 37.14 9.86
C ASP A 58 -11.68 36.77 9.78
N VAL A 59 -11.36 35.50 10.03
CA VAL A 59 -10.00 35.00 9.85
C VAL A 59 -9.70 35.14 8.37
N GLU A 60 -8.90 36.15 8.02
CA GLU A 60 -8.49 36.38 6.65
C GLU A 60 -7.78 35.12 6.16
N ALA A 61 -8.34 34.50 5.12
CA ALA A 61 -7.81 33.26 4.60
C ALA A 61 -6.36 33.51 4.16
N PRO A 62 -5.41 32.63 4.53
CA PRO A 62 -4.01 32.83 4.18
C PRO A 62 -3.87 32.96 2.66
N PRO A 63 -2.99 33.86 2.17
CA PRO A 63 -2.82 34.08 0.75
C PRO A 63 -2.46 32.77 0.05
N LYS A 64 -3.20 32.43 -1.01
CA LYS A 64 -3.03 31.17 -1.76
C LYS A 64 -1.69 31.08 -2.48
N LEU A 65 -1.01 32.21 -2.68
CA LEU A 65 0.26 32.30 -3.38
C LEU A 65 1.14 33.35 -2.69
N ARG A 66 2.37 32.96 -2.35
CA ARG A 66 3.40 33.85 -1.81
C ARG A 66 4.54 33.92 -2.81
N VAL A 67 4.84 35.11 -3.32
CA VAL A 67 5.96 35.36 -4.23
C VAL A 67 7.13 35.88 -3.39
N LEU A 68 8.30 35.28 -3.57
CA LEU A 68 9.56 35.71 -2.94
C LEU A 68 10.54 36.11 -4.04
N GLU A 69 11.05 37.33 -3.95
CA GLU A 69 12.17 37.77 -4.78
C GLU A 69 13.47 37.48 -4.02
N LEU A 70 14.28 36.58 -4.57
CA LEU A 70 15.55 36.14 -3.97
C LEU A 70 16.70 36.64 -4.84
N THR A 71 17.68 37.28 -4.23
CA THR A 71 18.82 37.88 -4.95
C THR A 71 20.17 37.45 -4.38
N GLY A 72 21.25 37.61 -5.16
CA GLY A 72 22.60 37.28 -4.73
C GLY A 72 23.07 35.86 -5.11
N SER A 73 24.13 35.41 -4.44
CA SER A 73 24.71 34.08 -4.59
C SER A 73 23.73 32.98 -4.19
N PRO A 74 23.93 31.72 -4.64
CA PRO A 74 23.03 30.62 -4.30
C PRO A 74 22.79 30.48 -2.78
N ARG A 75 23.85 30.57 -1.96
CA ARG A 75 23.72 30.53 -0.50
C ARG A 75 22.91 31.69 0.05
N GLU A 76 23.11 32.91 -0.44
CA GLU A 76 22.36 34.10 0.01
C GLU A 76 20.87 34.03 -0.36
N ARG A 77 20.55 33.53 -1.56
CA ARG A 77 19.17 33.25 -1.96
C ARG A 77 18.53 32.21 -1.05
N GLY A 78 19.26 31.13 -0.77
CA GLY A 78 18.83 30.12 0.18
C GLY A 78 18.55 30.70 1.57
N LEU A 79 19.46 31.54 2.08
CA LEU A 79 19.30 32.20 3.38
C LEU A 79 18.06 33.10 3.44
N GLN A 80 17.81 33.88 2.38
CA GLN A 80 16.59 34.69 2.24
C GLN A 80 15.33 33.83 2.24
N HIS A 81 15.31 32.74 1.47
CA HIS A 81 14.21 31.80 1.41
C HIS A 81 13.95 31.15 2.78
N GLY A 82 14.97 30.59 3.40
CA GLY A 82 14.87 29.95 4.72
C GLY A 82 14.33 30.89 5.79
N ARG A 83 14.78 32.15 5.81
CA ARG A 83 14.28 33.18 6.74
C ARG A 83 12.83 33.54 6.46
N ALA A 84 12.47 33.73 5.19
CA ALA A 84 11.13 34.14 4.79
C ALA A 84 10.07 33.07 5.11
N LEU A 85 10.42 31.78 5.02
CA LEU A 85 9.53 30.64 5.18
C LEU A 85 9.89 29.71 6.35
N SER A 86 10.63 30.18 7.36
CA SER A 86 11.14 29.32 8.44
C SER A 86 10.03 28.54 9.15
N SER A 87 8.91 29.20 9.47
CA SER A 87 7.75 28.56 10.11
C SER A 87 7.15 27.46 9.25
N GLU A 88 6.96 27.72 7.95
CA GLU A 88 6.36 26.82 7.00
C GLU A 88 7.27 25.60 6.77
N ILE A 89 8.58 25.80 6.64
CA ILE A 89 9.57 24.72 6.48
C ILE A 89 9.57 23.82 7.72
N LYS A 90 9.62 24.40 8.94
CA LYS A 90 9.59 23.65 10.20
C LYS A 90 8.27 22.87 10.36
N SER A 91 7.14 23.50 10.04
CA SER A 91 5.83 22.86 10.10
C SER A 91 5.72 21.74 9.09
N PHE A 92 6.12 21.97 7.84
CA PHE A 92 6.07 20.97 6.78
C PHE A 92 6.91 19.74 7.12
N TYR A 93 8.14 19.94 7.62
CA TYR A 93 9.00 18.85 8.07
C TYR A 93 8.31 18.02 9.18
N THR A 94 7.81 18.69 10.21
CA THR A 94 7.16 18.03 11.35
C THR A 94 5.93 17.24 10.92
N THR A 95 5.06 17.85 10.11
CA THR A 95 3.82 17.23 9.66
C THR A 95 4.09 16.10 8.65
N MET A 96 4.83 16.38 7.58
CA MET A 96 5.04 15.41 6.50
C MET A 96 5.88 14.23 6.95
N LEU A 97 7.07 14.48 7.52
CA LEU A 97 8.00 13.41 7.85
C LEU A 97 7.68 12.81 9.21
N GLY A 98 7.59 13.64 10.25
CA GLY A 98 7.41 13.18 11.63
C GLY A 98 6.07 12.49 11.88
N THR A 99 4.96 13.07 11.40
CA THR A 99 3.62 12.55 11.74
C THR A 99 2.99 11.65 10.68
N SER A 100 3.34 11.82 9.41
CA SER A 100 2.67 11.11 8.32
C SER A 100 3.54 9.98 7.74
N LEU A 101 4.69 10.31 7.16
CA LEU A 101 5.42 9.36 6.33
C LEU A 101 6.32 8.41 7.12
N LEU A 102 7.20 8.93 7.98
CA LEU A 102 8.19 8.10 8.67
C LEU A 102 7.53 7.01 9.52
N PRO A 103 6.43 7.27 10.26
CA PRO A 103 5.72 6.22 10.98
C PRO A 103 5.16 5.13 10.06
N TYR A 104 4.74 5.46 8.84
CA TYR A 104 4.25 4.48 7.88
C TYR A 104 5.40 3.60 7.35
N LEU A 105 6.49 4.22 6.89
CA LEU A 105 7.65 3.50 6.36
C LEU A 105 8.35 2.67 7.44
N ASN A 106 8.32 3.09 8.71
CA ASN A 106 8.93 2.34 9.81
C ASN A 106 8.25 0.98 10.02
N ARG A 107 6.99 0.83 9.59
CA ARG A 107 6.28 -0.46 9.64
C ARG A 107 6.84 -1.48 8.64
N GLU A 108 7.61 -1.02 7.66
CA GLU A 108 8.25 -1.86 6.65
C GLU A 108 9.63 -2.36 7.10
N GLN A 109 10.15 -1.87 8.23
CA GLN A 109 11.48 -2.25 8.72
C GLN A 109 11.67 -3.77 8.85
N PRO A 110 10.75 -4.55 9.46
CA PRO A 110 10.97 -5.98 9.63
C PRO A 110 11.05 -6.74 8.30
N ASP A 111 10.27 -6.31 7.30
CA ASP A 111 10.28 -6.90 5.97
C ASP A 111 11.59 -6.57 5.23
N ILE A 112 12.09 -5.34 5.38
CA ILE A 112 13.36 -4.90 4.78
C ILE A 112 14.57 -5.57 5.45
N SER A 113 14.62 -5.60 6.78
CA SER A 113 15.77 -6.16 7.51
C SER A 113 15.90 -7.68 7.36
N ALA A 114 14.79 -8.37 7.10
CA ALA A 114 14.79 -9.80 6.77
C ALA A 114 15.62 -10.11 5.50
N PHE A 115 15.73 -9.15 4.58
CA PHE A 115 16.51 -9.29 3.35
C PHE A 115 17.85 -8.53 3.41
N LEU A 116 17.80 -7.27 3.87
CA LEU A 116 18.95 -6.38 4.00
C LEU A 116 19.39 -6.33 5.46
N LYS A 117 20.22 -7.29 5.87
CA LYS A 117 20.70 -7.42 7.26
C LYS A 117 21.41 -6.19 7.81
N SER A 118 21.97 -5.32 6.94
CA SER A 118 22.55 -4.03 7.34
C SER A 118 21.54 -3.08 8.01
N TYR A 119 20.24 -3.36 7.87
CA TYR A 119 19.15 -2.62 8.51
C TYR A 119 18.52 -3.36 9.69
N ASP A 120 19.07 -4.50 10.11
CA ASP A 120 18.59 -5.22 11.30
C ASP A 120 18.90 -4.40 12.55
N GLY A 121 17.86 -3.99 13.27
CA GLY A 121 17.98 -3.24 14.51
C GLY A 121 18.74 -3.98 15.63
N LYS A 122 18.87 -5.31 15.53
CA LYS A 122 19.68 -6.11 16.47
C LYS A 122 21.17 -5.87 16.29
N ASP A 123 21.62 -5.78 15.03
CA ASP A 123 23.03 -5.59 14.67
C ASP A 123 23.37 -4.09 14.58
N HIS A 124 22.38 -3.26 14.26
CA HIS A 124 22.51 -1.82 14.04
C HIS A 124 21.47 -1.04 14.88
N PRO A 125 21.75 -0.78 16.17
CA PRO A 125 20.84 -0.13 17.11
C PRO A 125 20.30 1.24 16.64
N GLU A 126 21.05 1.91 15.76
CA GLU A 126 20.66 3.16 15.13
C GLU A 126 19.38 3.06 14.29
N TYR A 127 19.01 1.87 13.82
CA TYR A 127 17.74 1.59 13.12
C TYR A 127 16.63 1.10 14.06
N ALA A 128 16.95 0.64 15.28
CA ALA A 128 15.98 0.07 16.22
C ALA A 128 15.16 1.11 17.01
N ASN A 129 15.57 2.38 17.00
CA ASN A 129 15.00 3.44 17.82
C ASN A 129 13.82 4.19 17.15
N GLY A 130 13.13 3.56 16.19
CA GLY A 130 12.06 4.19 15.42
C GLY A 130 12.53 5.24 14.41
N GLN A 131 13.84 5.34 14.16
CA GLN A 131 14.42 6.22 13.13
C GLN A 131 14.76 5.47 11.83
N PHE A 132 14.31 4.22 11.66
CA PHE A 132 14.67 3.40 10.51
C PHE A 132 14.47 4.13 9.18
N SER A 133 13.26 4.62 8.94
CA SER A 133 12.92 5.28 7.68
C SER A 133 13.64 6.59 7.49
N TYR A 134 13.86 7.34 8.59
CA TYR A 134 14.60 8.59 8.51
C TYR A 134 16.03 8.33 8.07
N ARG A 135 16.69 7.35 8.68
CA ARG A 135 18.06 6.98 8.33
C ARG A 135 18.16 6.41 6.92
N LEU A 136 17.27 5.49 6.54
CA LEU A 136 17.23 4.95 5.17
C LEU A 136 17.10 6.06 4.12
N LEU A 137 16.17 7.00 4.33
CA LEU A 137 15.96 8.13 3.41
C LEU A 137 17.14 9.10 3.42
N LEU A 138 17.75 9.35 4.58
CA LEU A 138 18.92 10.22 4.71
C LEU A 138 20.15 9.62 4.04
N GLU A 139 20.41 8.32 4.19
CA GLU A 139 21.49 7.64 3.48
C GLU A 139 21.34 7.78 1.97
N SER A 140 20.13 7.53 1.45
CA SER A 140 19.80 7.75 0.03
C SER A 140 20.00 9.20 -0.38
N ALA A 141 19.58 10.16 0.45
CA ALA A 141 19.73 11.58 0.16
C ALA A 141 21.21 12.04 0.12
N LEU A 142 22.03 11.55 1.04
CA LEU A 142 23.47 11.80 1.08
C LEU A 142 24.20 11.17 -0.10
N GLU A 143 23.74 10.02 -0.58
CA GLU A 143 24.27 9.43 -1.81
C GLU A 143 23.93 10.29 -3.04
N LEU A 144 22.68 10.75 -3.13
CA LEU A 144 22.22 11.65 -4.20
C LEU A 144 22.96 13.00 -4.18
N GLU A 145 23.24 13.55 -3.00
CA GLU A 145 23.95 14.84 -2.83
C GLU A 145 25.25 14.90 -3.65
N LYS A 146 25.97 13.78 -3.77
CA LYS A 146 27.23 13.70 -4.53
C LYS A 146 27.06 14.06 -6.01
N SER A 147 25.85 13.93 -6.54
CA SER A 147 25.49 14.25 -7.93
C SER A 147 24.79 15.60 -8.08
N ILE A 148 24.41 16.26 -6.98
CA ILE A 148 23.73 17.55 -7.02
C ILE A 148 24.75 18.66 -7.33
N PRO A 149 24.47 19.56 -8.28
CA PRO A 149 25.30 20.73 -8.55
C PRO A 149 25.64 21.54 -7.29
N ALA A 150 26.90 21.98 -7.18
CA ALA A 150 27.42 22.64 -5.98
C ALA A 150 26.69 23.95 -5.63
N ASP A 151 26.16 24.65 -6.63
CA ASP A 151 25.34 25.85 -6.45
C ASP A 151 23.99 25.53 -5.78
N LEU A 152 23.32 24.46 -6.20
CA LEU A 152 22.08 24.00 -5.56
C LEU A 152 22.33 23.50 -4.13
N VAL A 153 23.45 22.79 -3.88
CA VAL A 153 23.87 22.41 -2.53
C VAL A 153 24.11 23.64 -1.65
N ALA A 154 24.78 24.67 -2.19
CA ALA A 154 25.01 25.91 -1.46
C ALA A 154 23.69 26.64 -1.15
N GLU A 155 22.74 26.65 -2.07
CA GLU A 155 21.40 27.20 -1.86
C GLU A 155 20.63 26.43 -0.78
N MET A 156 20.60 25.10 -0.81
CA MET A 156 19.99 24.28 0.25
C MET A 156 20.62 24.51 1.63
N LYS A 157 21.95 24.66 1.71
CA LYS A 157 22.65 25.03 2.96
C LYS A 157 22.23 26.41 3.45
N GLY A 158 22.04 27.37 2.54
CA GLY A 158 21.47 28.67 2.86
C GLY A 158 20.05 28.56 3.42
N VAL A 159 19.19 27.75 2.80
CA VAL A 159 17.82 27.50 3.29
C VAL A 159 17.84 26.93 4.70
N ALA A 160 18.68 25.93 4.95
CA ALA A 160 18.83 25.32 6.26
C ALA A 160 19.27 26.34 7.33
N GLU A 161 20.27 27.16 7.01
CA GLU A 161 20.74 28.24 7.88
C GLU A 161 19.64 29.27 8.16
N GLY A 162 18.94 29.72 7.11
CA GLY A 162 17.90 30.75 7.24
C GLY A 162 16.66 30.27 7.97
N ALA A 163 16.30 29.00 7.79
CA ALA A 163 15.19 28.38 8.47
C ALA A 163 15.57 27.86 9.86
N GLU A 164 16.84 27.88 10.26
CA GLU A 164 17.35 27.30 11.51
C GLU A 164 16.97 25.82 11.68
N VAL A 165 17.20 25.03 10.64
CA VAL A 165 17.00 23.58 10.64
C VAL A 165 18.27 22.87 10.22
N PRO A 166 18.49 21.61 10.62
CA PRO A 166 19.60 20.80 10.10
C PRO A 166 19.58 20.74 8.57
N TYR A 167 20.77 20.78 7.95
CA TYR A 167 20.90 20.71 6.50
C TYR A 167 20.30 19.42 5.93
N GLU A 168 20.47 18.33 6.67
CA GLU A 168 19.96 17.00 6.36
C GLU A 168 18.44 17.00 6.16
N HIS A 169 17.70 17.84 6.89
CA HIS A 169 16.25 17.97 6.74
C HIS A 169 15.90 18.63 5.40
N VAL A 170 16.65 19.66 5.00
CA VAL A 170 16.44 20.34 3.71
C VAL A 170 16.84 19.44 2.56
N LEU A 171 17.96 18.73 2.69
CA LEU A 171 18.41 17.76 1.69
C LEU A 171 17.36 16.65 1.48
N LEU A 172 16.90 16.02 2.57
CA LEU A 172 15.89 14.95 2.51
C LEU A 172 14.60 15.44 1.87
N LEU A 173 14.13 16.65 2.16
CA LEU A 173 12.94 17.22 1.54
C LEU A 173 13.11 17.47 0.04
N ASN A 174 14.30 17.86 -0.42
CA ASN A 174 14.58 18.10 -1.83
C ASN A 174 14.80 16.81 -2.63
N THR A 175 15.32 15.75 -2.00
CA THR A 175 15.48 14.42 -2.61
C THR A 175 14.32 13.46 -2.28
N PHE A 176 13.25 14.00 -1.69
CA PHE A 176 12.19 13.20 -1.08
C PHE A 176 11.53 12.25 -2.08
N VAL A 177 11.19 12.75 -3.27
CA VAL A 177 10.50 11.98 -4.30
C VAL A 177 11.36 10.79 -4.72
N ASP A 178 12.64 11.02 -5.00
CA ASP A 178 13.57 9.97 -5.41
C ASP A 178 13.78 8.91 -4.33
N SER A 179 14.08 9.34 -3.10
CA SER A 179 14.32 8.41 -1.98
C SER A 179 13.06 7.63 -1.60
N VAL A 180 11.88 8.26 -1.61
CA VAL A 180 10.61 7.57 -1.28
C VAL A 180 10.18 6.63 -2.41
N LEU A 181 10.34 7.01 -3.67
CA LEU A 181 10.07 6.11 -4.80
C LEU A 181 10.98 4.89 -4.76
N GLY A 182 12.28 5.09 -4.50
CA GLY A 182 13.24 4.00 -4.31
C GLY A 182 12.86 3.08 -3.16
N ALA A 183 12.63 3.63 -1.96
CA ALA A 183 12.22 2.85 -0.79
C ALA A 183 10.92 2.08 -1.04
N ARG A 184 9.90 2.71 -1.63
CA ARG A 184 8.63 2.05 -1.96
C ARG A 184 8.80 0.96 -3.00
N ALA A 185 9.63 1.16 -4.03
CA ALA A 185 9.89 0.15 -5.03
C ALA A 185 10.53 -1.10 -4.41
N VAL A 186 11.52 -0.91 -3.52
CA VAL A 186 12.15 -2.01 -2.77
C VAL A 186 11.15 -2.71 -1.86
N THR A 187 10.36 -1.98 -1.07
CA THR A 187 9.33 -2.58 -0.22
C THR A 187 8.30 -3.37 -1.03
N LEU A 188 7.82 -2.82 -2.15
CA LEU A 188 6.87 -3.50 -3.03
C LEU A 188 7.49 -4.76 -3.63
N TYR A 189 8.74 -4.70 -4.09
CA TYR A 189 9.47 -5.86 -4.59
C TYR A 189 9.60 -6.95 -3.52
N LEU A 190 10.08 -6.61 -2.31
CA LEU A 190 10.23 -7.56 -1.22
C LEU A 190 8.90 -8.22 -0.87
N ARG A 191 7.84 -7.42 -0.73
CA ARG A 191 6.49 -7.94 -0.48
C ARG A 191 6.02 -8.88 -1.58
N GLN A 192 6.23 -8.53 -2.86
CA GLN A 192 5.85 -9.39 -3.98
C GLN A 192 6.65 -10.69 -3.99
N THR A 193 7.95 -10.66 -3.70
CA THR A 193 8.79 -11.88 -3.64
C THR A 193 8.45 -12.80 -2.46
N GLN A 194 7.83 -12.26 -1.42
CA GLN A 194 7.47 -12.99 -0.20
C GLN A 194 5.97 -13.28 -0.11
N SER A 195 5.19 -12.91 -1.12
CA SER A 195 3.77 -13.18 -1.16
C SER A 195 3.49 -14.54 -1.79
N PRO A 196 2.29 -15.10 -1.57
CA PRO A 196 1.81 -16.23 -2.34
C PRO A 196 1.93 -15.98 -3.84
N VAL A 197 2.40 -16.99 -4.57
CA VAL A 197 2.50 -16.93 -6.04
C VAL A 197 1.70 -18.05 -6.68
N ILE A 198 1.12 -17.77 -7.84
CA ILE A 198 0.55 -18.81 -8.70
C ILE A 198 1.74 -19.46 -9.43
N THR A 199 1.91 -20.78 -9.30
CA THR A 199 3.02 -21.50 -9.95
C THR A 199 2.58 -22.10 -11.29
N TRP A 200 1.36 -22.62 -11.36
CA TRP A 200 0.75 -23.05 -12.61
C TRP A 200 -0.77 -22.89 -12.58
N LEU A 201 -1.34 -22.88 -13.77
CA LEU A 201 -2.77 -22.81 -14.05
C LEU A 201 -3.16 -23.95 -14.98
N GLU A 202 -4.29 -24.58 -14.70
CA GLU A 202 -4.90 -25.60 -15.55
C GLU A 202 -6.33 -25.19 -15.91
N VAL A 203 -6.66 -25.24 -17.20
CA VAL A 203 -8.02 -25.05 -17.71
C VAL A 203 -8.66 -26.42 -17.84
N GLN A 204 -9.68 -26.67 -17.04
CA GLN A 204 -10.41 -27.94 -17.06
C GLN A 204 -11.68 -27.80 -17.92
N GLY A 205 -12.03 -28.91 -18.58
CA GLY A 205 -13.28 -29.03 -19.33
C GLY A 205 -14.53 -28.84 -18.44
N PRO A 206 -15.71 -28.78 -19.05
CA PRO A 206 -16.96 -28.57 -18.33
C PRO A 206 -17.23 -29.63 -17.26
N PRO A 207 -18.04 -29.32 -16.23
CA PRO A 207 -18.48 -30.31 -15.26
C PRO A 207 -19.11 -31.53 -15.94
N GLY A 208 -18.62 -32.74 -15.63
CA GLY A 208 -19.14 -34.00 -16.18
C GLY A 208 -18.59 -34.40 -17.55
N ALA A 209 -17.74 -33.56 -18.15
CA ALA A 209 -16.97 -33.93 -19.33
C ALA A 209 -15.94 -35.02 -18.94
N ALA A 210 -15.79 -36.06 -19.77
CA ALA A 210 -14.75 -37.05 -19.54
C ALA A 210 -13.36 -36.37 -19.56
N SER A 211 -12.34 -36.99 -18.97
CA SER A 211 -10.94 -36.53 -19.06
C SER A 211 -10.48 -36.29 -20.51
N GLU A 212 -11.18 -36.90 -21.48
CA GLU A 212 -10.98 -36.85 -22.93
C GLU A 212 -11.72 -35.66 -23.61
N THR A 213 -12.37 -34.77 -22.85
CA THR A 213 -13.01 -33.53 -23.35
C THR A 213 -12.35 -32.29 -22.71
N THR A 214 -11.05 -32.41 -22.53
CA THR A 214 -10.15 -31.36 -22.08
C THR A 214 -9.55 -30.64 -23.28
N LEU A 215 -8.87 -29.50 -23.08
CA LEU A 215 -8.14 -28.82 -24.15
C LEU A 215 -7.19 -29.80 -24.88
N ALA A 216 -6.63 -30.76 -24.15
CA ALA A 216 -5.76 -31.80 -24.69
C ALA A 216 -6.43 -32.82 -25.65
N ALA A 217 -7.72 -32.70 -25.95
CA ALA A 217 -8.45 -33.65 -26.80
C ALA A 217 -9.70 -33.05 -27.47
N ASP A 218 -9.74 -31.73 -27.64
CA ASP A 218 -10.92 -31.04 -28.19
C ASP A 218 -10.85 -30.71 -29.69
N GLY A 219 -9.79 -31.15 -30.36
CA GLY A 219 -9.54 -31.02 -31.78
C GLY A 219 -9.08 -29.64 -32.21
N VAL A 220 -8.65 -28.80 -31.27
CA VAL A 220 -8.20 -27.42 -31.50
C VAL A 220 -6.76 -27.28 -30.99
N ASP A 221 -5.97 -26.48 -31.71
CA ASP A 221 -4.64 -26.04 -31.27
C ASP A 221 -4.83 -24.87 -30.30
N ASN A 222 -4.81 -25.15 -28.99
CA ASN A 222 -5.13 -24.16 -27.97
C ASN A 222 -3.93 -23.29 -27.55
N ASP A 223 -2.68 -23.64 -27.88
CA ASP A 223 -1.51 -22.83 -27.55
C ASP A 223 -0.85 -22.14 -28.77
N GLY A 224 -1.27 -22.52 -29.98
CA GLY A 224 -0.91 -21.91 -31.25
C GLY A 224 0.41 -22.41 -31.82
N ASP A 225 0.89 -23.58 -31.41
CA ASP A 225 2.15 -24.17 -31.87
C ASP A 225 2.01 -24.97 -33.19
N GLY A 226 0.78 -25.18 -33.65
CA GLY A 226 0.43 -25.92 -34.88
C GLY A 226 0.16 -27.41 -34.68
N ILE A 227 0.23 -27.91 -33.45
CA ILE A 227 -0.13 -29.27 -33.05
C ILE A 227 -1.48 -29.19 -32.33
N THR A 228 -2.33 -30.20 -32.55
CA THR A 228 -3.64 -30.30 -31.89
C THR A 228 -3.61 -31.42 -30.86
N ASP A 229 -4.29 -31.23 -29.73
CA ASP A 229 -4.58 -32.25 -28.73
C ASP A 229 -3.36 -32.78 -27.96
N GLU A 230 -2.48 -31.87 -27.53
CA GLU A 230 -1.35 -32.23 -26.68
C GLU A 230 -1.72 -32.27 -25.19
N LYS A 231 -1.14 -33.23 -24.47
CA LYS A 231 -1.38 -33.44 -23.04
C LYS A 231 -1.09 -32.20 -22.16
N LEU A 232 -0.25 -31.28 -22.64
CA LEU A 232 0.19 -30.09 -21.90
C LEU A 232 -0.60 -28.83 -22.24
N GLU A 233 -1.44 -28.83 -23.28
CA GLU A 233 -2.23 -27.65 -23.69
C GLU A 233 -3.18 -27.16 -22.58
N GLN A 234 -3.64 -28.07 -21.73
CA GLN A 234 -4.52 -27.72 -20.62
C GLN A 234 -3.82 -27.07 -19.42
N ARG A 235 -2.49 -27.17 -19.31
CA ARG A 235 -1.73 -26.76 -18.12
C ARG A 235 -0.52 -25.90 -18.48
N LEU A 236 -0.51 -24.69 -17.94
CA LEU A 236 0.54 -23.71 -18.15
C LEU A 236 1.29 -23.41 -16.86
N ASN A 237 2.62 -23.31 -16.97
CA ASN A 237 3.40 -22.63 -15.93
C ASN A 237 3.01 -21.16 -15.92
N TYR A 238 2.83 -20.60 -14.73
CA TYR A 238 2.43 -19.21 -14.60
C TYR A 238 3.58 -18.30 -15.02
N ALA A 239 3.38 -17.58 -16.12
CA ALA A 239 4.31 -16.59 -16.63
C ALA A 239 3.52 -15.43 -17.21
N ALA A 240 3.88 -14.21 -16.83
CA ALA A 240 3.22 -13.03 -17.39
C ALA A 240 3.52 -12.91 -18.89
N GLN A 241 2.50 -12.68 -19.71
CA GLN A 241 2.63 -12.58 -21.16
C GLN A 241 1.91 -11.36 -21.72
N PRO A 242 2.49 -10.67 -22.73
CA PRO A 242 1.85 -9.54 -23.40
C PRO A 242 0.72 -9.98 -24.35
N THR A 243 0.57 -11.29 -24.57
CA THR A 243 -0.40 -11.90 -25.47
C THR A 243 -1.15 -13.05 -24.77
N ALA A 244 -2.17 -13.60 -25.43
CA ALA A 244 -2.89 -14.75 -24.88
C ALA A 244 -1.98 -15.98 -24.80
N SER A 245 -2.06 -16.67 -23.66
CA SER A 245 -1.34 -17.92 -23.39
C SER A 245 -2.12 -19.16 -23.84
N LEU A 246 -3.44 -19.04 -23.99
CA LEU A 246 -4.31 -20.04 -24.62
C LEU A 246 -5.33 -19.35 -25.53
N VAL A 247 -5.75 -20.06 -26.57
CA VAL A 247 -6.82 -19.67 -27.49
C VAL A 247 -7.91 -20.73 -27.56
N GLU A 248 -9.10 -20.32 -28.00
CA GLU A 248 -10.28 -21.20 -28.12
C GLU A 248 -10.67 -21.96 -26.85
N VAL A 249 -10.50 -21.34 -25.68
CA VAL A 249 -10.88 -21.88 -24.36
C VAL A 249 -12.42 -21.95 -24.21
N PRO A 250 -13.03 -23.11 -23.89
CA PRO A 250 -14.47 -23.20 -23.71
C PRO A 250 -15.05 -22.22 -22.68
N VAL A 251 -16.20 -21.60 -22.99
CA VAL A 251 -16.87 -20.62 -22.11
C VAL A 251 -17.38 -21.19 -20.78
N ASN A 252 -17.41 -22.51 -20.65
CA ASN A 252 -17.85 -23.24 -19.47
C ASN A 252 -16.69 -23.94 -18.73
N SER A 253 -15.44 -23.58 -19.07
CA SER A 253 -14.25 -24.13 -18.41
C SER A 253 -14.18 -23.77 -16.93
N LYS A 254 -13.54 -24.67 -16.18
CA LYS A 254 -13.10 -24.39 -14.81
C LYS A 254 -11.62 -24.02 -14.82
N PHE A 255 -11.21 -23.24 -13.84
CA PHE A 255 -9.82 -22.82 -13.70
C PHE A 255 -9.26 -23.39 -12.41
N ARG A 256 -8.20 -24.20 -12.52
CA ARG A 256 -7.47 -24.76 -11.39
C ARG A 256 -6.14 -24.04 -11.27
N PHE A 257 -5.84 -23.56 -10.08
CA PHE A 257 -4.62 -22.84 -9.74
C PHE A 257 -3.86 -23.63 -8.70
N LEU A 258 -2.54 -23.73 -8.84
CA LEU A 258 -1.66 -24.03 -7.73
C LEU A 258 -1.03 -22.75 -7.23
N ILE A 259 -1.22 -22.50 -5.94
CA ILE A 259 -0.61 -21.39 -5.24
C ILE A 259 0.42 -21.98 -4.29
N THR A 260 1.57 -21.34 -4.22
CA THR A 260 2.67 -21.75 -3.34
C THR A 260 3.08 -20.57 -2.48
N ASP A 261 3.29 -20.83 -1.19
CA ASP A 261 3.95 -19.92 -0.26
C ASP A 261 4.79 -20.70 0.75
N SER A 262 6.08 -20.35 0.86
CA SER A 262 7.03 -20.97 1.80
C SER A 262 6.63 -20.85 3.29
N SER A 263 5.75 -19.91 3.63
CA SER A 263 5.19 -19.70 4.97
C SER A 263 3.84 -20.40 5.16
N GLY A 264 3.38 -21.16 4.16
CA GLY A 264 2.05 -21.76 4.11
C GLY A 264 0.97 -20.77 3.70
N LEU A 265 -0.20 -21.30 3.34
CA LEU A 265 -1.34 -20.53 2.84
C LEU A 265 -2.54 -20.65 3.78
N ASP A 266 -3.27 -19.55 4.01
CA ASP A 266 -4.56 -19.60 4.70
C ASP A 266 -5.68 -19.88 3.67
N PRO A 267 -6.34 -21.05 3.69
CA PRO A 267 -7.45 -21.35 2.77
C PRO A 267 -8.60 -20.35 2.88
N ASN A 268 -8.82 -19.75 4.06
CA ASN A 268 -9.89 -18.78 4.27
C ASN A 268 -9.59 -17.41 3.71
N SER A 269 -8.34 -17.13 3.34
CA SER A 269 -7.90 -15.88 2.73
C SER A 269 -8.20 -15.82 1.22
N VAL A 270 -8.34 -16.97 0.55
CA VAL A 270 -8.50 -17.04 -0.91
C VAL A 270 -9.74 -16.27 -1.38
N ARG A 271 -9.56 -15.39 -2.35
CA ARG A 271 -10.59 -14.60 -3.02
C ARG A 271 -10.41 -14.76 -4.53
N VAL A 272 -11.53 -15.03 -5.20
CA VAL A 272 -11.61 -14.94 -6.66
C VAL A 272 -12.61 -13.85 -7.01
N GLN A 273 -12.19 -12.88 -7.81
CA GLN A 273 -13.02 -11.80 -8.30
C GLN A 273 -13.33 -12.06 -9.78
N LEU A 274 -14.61 -12.05 -10.14
CA LEU A 274 -15.03 -12.12 -11.54
C LEU A 274 -15.66 -10.78 -11.90
N ALA A 275 -15.04 -10.06 -12.83
CA ALA A 275 -15.56 -8.82 -13.36
C ALA A 275 -16.04 -9.02 -14.80
N VAL A 276 -17.32 -8.78 -15.05
CA VAL A 276 -17.98 -8.94 -16.35
C VAL A 276 -18.74 -7.65 -16.66
N ALA A 277 -18.43 -7.02 -17.80
CA ALA A 277 -19.13 -5.80 -18.25
C ALA A 277 -19.26 -4.72 -17.15
N GLY A 278 -18.17 -4.49 -16.40
CA GLY A 278 -18.11 -3.50 -15.31
C GLY A 278 -18.79 -3.91 -14.00
N LYS A 279 -19.43 -5.08 -13.93
CA LYS A 279 -19.95 -5.63 -12.68
C LYS A 279 -18.94 -6.62 -12.09
N SER A 280 -18.54 -6.38 -10.84
CA SER A 280 -17.59 -7.25 -10.13
C SER A 280 -18.30 -8.07 -9.06
N ARG A 281 -17.99 -9.36 -9.00
CA ARG A 281 -18.44 -10.28 -7.94
C ARG A 281 -17.24 -10.99 -7.33
N VAL A 282 -17.18 -11.00 -5.99
CA VAL A 282 -16.11 -11.66 -5.23
C VAL A 282 -16.64 -12.96 -4.63
N PHE A 283 -15.91 -14.05 -4.86
CA PHE A 283 -16.12 -15.37 -4.29
C PHE A 283 -15.08 -15.61 -3.21
N LYS A 284 -15.52 -16.12 -2.05
CA LYS A 284 -14.67 -16.40 -0.88
C LYS A 284 -14.70 -17.90 -0.58
N SER A 285 -13.81 -18.35 0.31
CA SER A 285 -13.85 -19.71 0.87
C SER A 285 -15.27 -20.08 1.33
N GLY A 286 -15.71 -21.28 0.96
CA GLY A 286 -17.07 -21.79 1.22
C GLY A 286 -18.11 -21.45 0.15
N ALA A 287 -17.80 -20.60 -0.83
CA ALA A 287 -18.68 -20.41 -1.99
C ALA A 287 -18.72 -21.71 -2.83
N PRO A 288 -19.88 -22.13 -3.35
CA PRO A 288 -19.98 -23.38 -4.13
C PRO A 288 -19.21 -23.34 -5.46
N GLN A 289 -18.87 -22.14 -5.94
CA GLN A 289 -18.03 -21.91 -7.12
C GLN A 289 -16.54 -22.07 -6.86
N LEU A 290 -16.13 -22.12 -5.59
CA LEU A 290 -14.73 -22.08 -5.19
C LEU A 290 -14.41 -23.28 -4.31
N GLU A 291 -13.70 -24.25 -4.89
CA GLU A 291 -13.19 -25.40 -4.18
C GLU A 291 -11.72 -25.17 -3.83
N ILE A 292 -11.36 -25.38 -2.56
CA ILE A 292 -10.03 -25.13 -2.03
C ILE A 292 -9.57 -26.39 -1.31
N LYS A 293 -8.42 -26.94 -1.71
CA LYS A 293 -7.88 -28.20 -1.18
C LYS A 293 -6.38 -28.08 -0.93
N PRO A 294 -5.84 -28.78 0.07
CA PRO A 294 -4.40 -29.00 0.14
C PRO A 294 -3.93 -29.70 -1.13
N PHE A 295 -2.82 -29.26 -1.71
CA PHE A 295 -2.22 -29.97 -2.83
C PHE A 295 -1.58 -31.27 -2.33
N ILE A 296 -1.83 -32.39 -3.01
CA ILE A 296 -1.28 -33.69 -2.61
C ILE A 296 0.01 -33.95 -3.38
N LEU A 297 1.12 -34.10 -2.66
CA LEU A 297 2.42 -34.42 -3.22
C LEU A 297 2.42 -35.84 -3.79
N GLY A 298 3.40 -36.17 -4.65
CA GLY A 298 3.57 -37.53 -5.19
C GLY A 298 3.76 -38.62 -4.12
N SER A 299 4.10 -38.24 -2.89
CA SER A 299 4.16 -39.11 -1.71
C SER A 299 2.78 -39.45 -1.10
N GLY A 300 1.71 -38.82 -1.58
CA GLY A 300 0.35 -38.93 -1.02
C GLY A 300 0.09 -38.05 0.20
N GLN A 301 1.07 -37.28 0.67
CA GLN A 301 0.91 -36.34 1.78
C GLN A 301 0.46 -34.96 1.29
N PRO A 302 -0.33 -34.22 2.07
CA PRO A 302 -0.64 -32.83 1.75
C PRO A 302 0.61 -31.96 1.86
N SER A 303 0.80 -31.08 0.88
CA SER A 303 1.85 -30.06 0.92
C SER A 303 1.50 -29.00 1.99
N PRO A 304 2.45 -28.62 2.85
CA PRO A 304 2.23 -27.53 3.80
C PRO A 304 2.29 -26.14 3.14
N GLU A 305 2.90 -26.04 1.96
CA GLU A 305 3.20 -24.78 1.26
C GLU A 305 2.25 -24.54 0.07
N ASP A 306 1.59 -25.59 -0.41
CA ASP A 306 0.82 -25.53 -1.65
C ASP A 306 -0.68 -25.71 -1.43
N LEU A 307 -1.46 -24.87 -2.09
CA LEU A 307 -2.91 -24.90 -2.09
C LEU A 307 -3.43 -25.02 -3.52
N GLU A 308 -4.33 -25.96 -3.72
CA GLU A 308 -5.08 -26.12 -4.95
C GLU A 308 -6.41 -25.36 -4.85
N VAL A 309 -6.66 -24.50 -5.82
CA VAL A 309 -7.89 -23.71 -5.91
C VAL A 309 -8.56 -23.96 -7.25
N ILE A 310 -9.79 -24.44 -7.22
CA ILE A 310 -10.60 -24.69 -8.42
C ILE A 310 -11.76 -23.70 -8.41
N PHE A 311 -11.79 -22.83 -9.41
CA PHE A 311 -12.86 -21.89 -9.65
C PHE A 311 -13.76 -22.37 -10.79
N THR A 312 -15.04 -22.53 -10.51
CA THR A 312 -16.10 -22.82 -11.47
C THR A 312 -16.97 -21.57 -11.62
N PRO A 313 -16.96 -20.88 -12.77
CA PRO A 313 -17.84 -19.75 -13.02
C PRO A 313 -19.32 -20.10 -12.73
N PRO A 314 -20.09 -19.22 -12.06
CA PRO A 314 -21.49 -19.51 -11.69
C PRO A 314 -22.43 -19.66 -12.90
N GLU A 315 -22.08 -18.99 -13.98
CA GLU A 315 -22.74 -19.00 -15.28
C GLU A 315 -21.66 -19.18 -16.34
N PHE A 316 -22.03 -19.60 -17.54
CA PHE A 316 -21.08 -19.60 -18.65
C PHE A 316 -20.55 -18.19 -18.85
N LEU A 317 -19.25 -18.10 -19.10
CA LEU A 317 -18.59 -16.84 -19.42
C LEU A 317 -19.32 -16.26 -20.63
N PRO A 318 -19.78 -15.01 -20.56
CA PRO A 318 -20.56 -14.45 -21.64
C PRO A 318 -19.70 -14.41 -22.89
N ALA A 319 -20.22 -14.99 -23.97
CA ALA A 319 -19.75 -14.62 -25.30
C ALA A 319 -19.82 -13.09 -25.44
N ALA A 320 -19.02 -12.51 -26.32
CA ALA A 320 -19.02 -11.06 -26.52
C ALA A 320 -18.41 -10.21 -25.42
N SER A 321 -17.50 -10.72 -24.57
CA SER A 321 -17.06 -9.95 -23.41
C SER A 321 -15.57 -10.04 -23.11
N VAL A 322 -15.05 -8.97 -22.50
CA VAL A 322 -13.90 -9.05 -21.60
C VAL A 322 -14.41 -9.48 -20.25
N VAL A 323 -13.85 -10.57 -19.76
CA VAL A 323 -13.99 -10.97 -18.37
C VAL A 323 -12.64 -10.85 -17.70
N THR A 324 -12.58 -10.16 -16.56
CA THR A 324 -11.37 -10.15 -15.73
C THR A 324 -11.58 -11.11 -14.58
N LEU A 325 -10.69 -12.10 -14.47
CA LEU A 325 -10.58 -12.97 -13.32
C LEU A 325 -9.44 -12.46 -12.43
N GLY A 326 -9.80 -11.86 -11.30
CA GLY A 326 -8.86 -11.46 -10.26
C GLY A 326 -8.66 -12.58 -9.24
N PHE A 327 -7.42 -12.85 -8.86
CA PHE A 327 -7.06 -13.87 -7.89
C PHE A 327 -6.24 -13.27 -6.75
N GLN A 328 -6.59 -13.60 -5.50
CA GLN A 328 -5.87 -13.16 -4.31
C GLN A 328 -5.90 -14.22 -3.22
N ALA A 329 -4.79 -14.36 -2.49
CA ALA A 329 -4.61 -15.21 -1.33
C ALA A 329 -3.61 -14.54 -0.36
N SER A 330 -3.63 -14.98 0.89
CA SER A 330 -2.69 -14.55 1.93
C SER A 330 -1.96 -15.75 2.51
N ASP A 331 -0.76 -15.49 3.02
CA ASP A 331 0.00 -16.48 3.78
C ASP A 331 -0.73 -16.85 5.09
N ALA A 332 -0.37 -18.01 5.65
CA ALA A 332 -0.89 -18.45 6.94
C ALA A 332 -0.28 -17.68 8.13
N LYS A 333 0.86 -17.01 7.90
CA LYS A 333 1.65 -16.36 8.95
C LYS A 333 1.28 -14.89 9.11
N LEU A 334 0.71 -14.55 10.26
CA LEU A 334 0.45 -13.15 10.59
C LEU A 334 1.75 -12.43 10.99
N VAL A 335 2.02 -11.31 10.35
CA VAL A 335 2.98 -10.29 10.82
C VAL A 335 2.34 -9.57 12.00
N LEU A 336 2.78 -9.90 13.22
CA LEU A 336 2.26 -9.31 14.47
C LEU A 336 2.90 -7.97 14.83
N GLU A 337 4.10 -7.72 14.31
CA GLU A 337 4.92 -6.56 14.66
C GLU A 337 5.30 -5.74 13.42
N PRO A 338 5.08 -4.42 13.42
CA PRO A 338 4.29 -3.70 14.42
C PRO A 338 2.79 -4.03 14.29
N PRO A 339 2.03 -3.98 15.39
CA PRO A 339 0.59 -4.21 15.34
C PRO A 339 -0.13 -3.16 14.46
N PRO A 340 -1.30 -3.50 13.87
CA PRO A 340 -2.06 -4.74 14.06
C PRO A 340 -1.53 -5.92 13.24
N ALA A 341 -1.89 -7.13 13.67
CA ALA A 341 -1.60 -8.37 12.96
C ALA A 341 -2.12 -8.32 11.51
N LYS A 342 -1.26 -8.56 10.53
CA LYS A 342 -1.62 -8.63 9.10
C LYS A 342 -0.95 -9.82 8.42
N ALA A 343 -1.68 -10.54 7.57
CA ALA A 343 -1.08 -11.54 6.70
C ALA A 343 -0.38 -10.87 5.52
N ARG A 344 0.67 -11.48 4.97
CA ARG A 344 1.17 -11.07 3.65
C ARG A 344 0.15 -11.54 2.63
N THR A 345 -0.29 -10.60 1.81
CA THR A 345 -1.34 -10.86 0.84
C THR A 345 -0.75 -10.64 -0.54
N MET A 346 -0.93 -11.62 -1.41
CA MET A 346 -0.53 -11.48 -2.80
C MET A 346 -1.22 -10.28 -3.44
N ARG A 347 -0.52 -9.72 -4.42
CA ARG A 347 -1.13 -8.75 -5.32
C ARG A 347 -2.34 -9.40 -6.00
N LEU A 348 -3.37 -8.62 -6.29
CA LEU A 348 -4.47 -9.10 -7.11
C LEU A 348 -3.92 -9.48 -8.49
N GLU A 349 -3.79 -10.78 -8.76
CA GLU A 349 -3.36 -11.28 -10.07
C GLU A 349 -4.57 -11.26 -10.99
N GLN A 350 -4.47 -10.55 -12.10
CA GLN A 350 -5.56 -10.40 -13.06
C GLN A 350 -5.30 -11.24 -14.31
N ILE A 351 -6.27 -12.05 -14.68
CA ILE A 351 -6.29 -12.85 -15.90
C ILE A 351 -7.43 -12.33 -16.77
N THR A 352 -7.11 -11.99 -18.01
CA THR A 352 -8.09 -11.53 -18.99
C THR A 352 -8.65 -12.71 -19.77
N LEU A 353 -9.95 -12.85 -19.83
CA LEU A 353 -10.63 -13.75 -20.76
C LEU A 353 -11.28 -12.87 -21.83
N THR A 354 -10.83 -13.02 -23.07
CA THR A 354 -11.31 -12.20 -24.21
C THR A 354 -11.86 -13.12 -25.28
N THR A 355 -12.73 -12.59 -26.14
CA THR A 355 -13.20 -13.31 -27.34
C THR A 355 -12.43 -12.88 -28.59
N GLN A 356 -11.43 -12.00 -28.44
CA GLN A 356 -10.67 -11.43 -29.55
C GLN A 356 -9.90 -12.49 -30.36
N GLY A 357 -9.52 -13.59 -29.70
CA GLY A 357 -8.69 -14.64 -30.28
C GLY A 357 -9.42 -15.72 -31.05
N HIS A 358 -10.72 -15.57 -31.30
CA HIS A 358 -11.42 -16.52 -32.16
C HIS A 358 -10.73 -16.63 -33.53
N GLY A 359 -10.32 -17.85 -33.89
CA GLY A 359 -9.63 -18.19 -35.13
C GLY A 359 -8.24 -17.55 -35.29
N LYS A 360 -7.63 -17.06 -34.21
CA LYS A 360 -6.31 -16.43 -34.24
C LYS A 360 -5.31 -17.19 -33.38
N PRO A 361 -4.03 -17.22 -33.77
CA PRO A 361 -2.97 -17.68 -32.89
C PRO A 361 -2.79 -16.73 -31.70
N GLY A 362 -2.32 -17.28 -30.57
CA GLY A 362 -2.21 -16.56 -29.29
C GLY A 362 -1.40 -15.25 -29.37
N TYR A 363 -0.32 -15.22 -30.15
CA TYR A 363 0.54 -14.04 -30.31
C TYR A 363 -0.14 -12.84 -30.99
N LEU A 364 -1.30 -13.03 -31.65
CA LEU A 364 -2.10 -11.94 -32.22
C LEU A 364 -3.16 -11.40 -31.26
N VAL A 365 -3.36 -12.04 -30.10
CA VAL A 365 -4.34 -11.66 -29.09
C VAL A 365 -3.61 -10.91 -27.99
N ARG A 366 -3.77 -9.59 -27.91
CA ARG A 366 -3.05 -8.78 -26.91
C ARG A 366 -3.68 -8.91 -25.53
N ASN A 367 -2.85 -9.01 -24.51
CA ASN A 367 -3.28 -9.01 -23.11
C ASN A 367 -3.50 -7.57 -22.62
N LEU A 368 -4.65 -6.98 -22.99
CA LEU A 368 -4.97 -5.57 -22.69
C LEU A 368 -5.78 -5.39 -21.40
N GLY A 369 -6.53 -6.42 -21.00
CA GLY A 369 -7.41 -6.35 -19.83
C GLY A 369 -8.63 -5.45 -20.02
N ALA A 370 -9.48 -5.40 -19.00
CA ALA A 370 -10.55 -4.42 -18.92
C ALA A 370 -10.03 -3.12 -18.33
N SER A 371 -10.44 -1.97 -18.86
CA SER A 371 -10.22 -0.68 -18.22
C SER A 371 -11.10 -0.58 -16.97
N ASP A 372 -10.58 -1.01 -15.82
CA ASP A 372 -11.26 -0.95 -14.52
C ASP A 372 -10.85 0.28 -13.69
N GLY A 373 -10.10 1.20 -14.30
CA GLY A 373 -9.54 2.39 -13.62
C GLY A 373 -8.36 2.07 -12.70
N THR A 374 -7.94 0.80 -12.62
CA THR A 374 -6.68 0.41 -11.99
C THR A 374 -5.56 0.50 -13.03
N THR A 375 -4.36 0.88 -12.60
CA THR A 375 -3.17 0.97 -13.47
C THR A 375 -2.44 -0.36 -13.60
N GLN A 376 -3.09 -1.47 -13.24
CA GLN A 376 -2.47 -2.78 -13.25
C GLN A 376 -2.77 -3.48 -14.57
N PRO A 377 -1.75 -3.76 -15.41
CA PRO A 377 -1.97 -4.65 -16.54
C PRO A 377 -2.25 -6.07 -16.05
N PRO A 378 -3.13 -6.82 -16.73
CA PRO A 378 -3.31 -8.24 -16.48
C PRO A 378 -2.01 -9.04 -16.70
N SER A 379 -1.84 -10.10 -15.92
CA SER A 379 -0.66 -10.97 -15.99
C SER A 379 -0.77 -11.97 -17.14
N MET A 380 -1.95 -12.52 -17.40
CA MET A 380 -2.20 -13.47 -18.49
C MET A 380 -3.48 -13.13 -19.24
N ALA A 381 -3.59 -13.62 -20.48
CA ALA A 381 -4.83 -13.61 -21.24
C ALA A 381 -5.16 -15.00 -21.79
N PHE A 382 -6.46 -15.30 -21.89
CA PHE A 382 -6.99 -16.44 -22.62
C PHE A 382 -8.01 -15.95 -23.63
N ALA A 383 -7.97 -16.47 -24.86
CA ALA A 383 -9.04 -16.28 -25.80
C ALA A 383 -10.08 -17.39 -25.65
N LEU A 384 -11.33 -17.00 -25.43
CA LEU A 384 -12.47 -17.90 -25.33
C LEU A 384 -12.90 -18.40 -26.71
N ARG A 385 -13.50 -19.60 -26.74
CA ARG A 385 -13.99 -20.27 -27.94
C ARG A 385 -15.18 -19.56 -28.55
N GLY A 386 -15.17 -19.48 -29.88
CA GLY A 386 -16.28 -18.99 -30.69
C GLY A 386 -16.30 -17.47 -30.90
N SER A 387 -16.99 -17.04 -31.96
CA SER A 387 -17.10 -15.63 -32.33
C SER A 387 -17.89 -14.81 -31.31
N ALA A 388 -17.45 -13.58 -31.09
CA ALA A 388 -17.96 -12.75 -30.01
C ALA A 388 -19.32 -12.09 -30.27
N THR A 389 -19.87 -12.09 -31.47
CA THR A 389 -21.13 -11.39 -31.75
C THR A 389 -22.02 -12.19 -32.69
N ALA A 390 -23.31 -11.83 -32.74
CA ALA A 390 -24.25 -12.43 -33.70
C ALA A 390 -23.82 -12.22 -35.17
N ASP A 391 -23.01 -11.20 -35.45
CA ASP A 391 -22.40 -10.91 -36.76
C ASP A 391 -20.98 -11.50 -36.91
N GLY A 392 -20.54 -12.38 -36.01
CA GLY A 392 -19.29 -13.14 -36.13
C GLY A 392 -18.02 -12.36 -35.82
N LYS A 393 -18.10 -11.17 -35.24
CA LYS A 393 -16.93 -10.33 -34.92
C LYS A 393 -16.40 -10.62 -33.51
N PRO A 394 -15.08 -10.65 -33.32
CA PRO A 394 -14.44 -10.68 -32.00
C PRO A 394 -14.62 -9.35 -31.23
N LEU A 395 -14.70 -9.39 -29.90
CA LEU A 395 -14.62 -8.21 -29.02
C LEU A 395 -13.31 -8.21 -28.23
N LEU A 396 -12.75 -7.01 -28.04
CA LEU A 396 -11.58 -6.74 -27.20
C LEU A 396 -11.84 -7.26 -25.81
#